data_AF-A0A977L296-F1
#
_entry.id   AF-A0A977L296-F1
#
_cell.length_a   1.000
_cell.length_b   1.000
_cell.length_c   1.000
_cell.angle_alpha   90.00
_cell.angle_beta   90.00
_cell.angle_gamma   90.00
#
_symmetry.space_group_name_H-M   'P 1'
#
loop_
_entity.id
_entity.type
_entity.pdbx_description
1 polymer ?
#
loop_
_entity_poly.entity_id
_entity_poly.type
_entity_poly.pdbx_seq_one_letter_code
_entity_poly.pdbx_strand_id
1 'polypeptide(L)'
;MTVLEIAMQKMQYLPQQKQQEVLDFIEFLASKSGTESTEMIPNNIEKESISARDVLNKWAGIMEDGPADLSTNPKYMEGYGQA
;
A
#
# COMPACT_ATOMS: atom_id res chain seq x y z
N MET A 1 28.55 -26.17 9.15
CA MET A 1 28.15 -24.91 8.50
C MET A 1 26.76 -24.57 9.00
N THR A 2 26.58 -23.35 9.47
CA THR A 2 25.28 -22.79 9.83
C THR A 2 24.56 -22.27 8.58
N VAL A 3 23.25 -22.08 8.67
CA VAL A 3 22.45 -21.50 7.58
C VAL A 3 22.94 -20.09 7.21
N LEU A 4 23.40 -19.32 8.21
CA LEU A 4 23.96 -17.97 8.01
C LEU A 4 25.25 -18.01 7.17
N GLU A 5 26.16 -18.93 7.48
CA GLU A 5 27.43 -19.09 6.75
C GLU A 5 27.19 -19.44 5.28
N ILE A 6 26.26 -20.37 5.02
CA ILE A 6 25.89 -20.78 3.66
C ILE A 6 25.24 -19.62 2.89
N ALA A 7 24.38 -18.84 3.55
CA ALA A 7 23.74 -17.67 2.95
C ALA A 7 24.76 -16.59 2.58
N MET A 8 25.69 -16.25 3.48
CA MET A 8 26.76 -15.28 3.19
C MET A 8 27.64 -15.74 2.04
N GLN A 9 28.04 -17.02 2.02
CA GLN A 9 28.85 -17.56 0.93
C GLN A 9 28.10 -17.46 -0.40
N LYS A 10 26.81 -17.82 -0.45
CA LYS A 10 26.02 -17.74 -1.69
C LYS A 10 25.76 -16.29 -2.13
N MET A 11 25.58 -15.34 -1.20
CA MET A 11 25.42 -13.92 -1.53
C MET A 11 26.69 -13.32 -2.15
N GLN A 12 27.87 -13.72 -1.71
CA GLN A 12 29.13 -13.23 -2.27
C GLN A 12 29.33 -13.59 -3.74
N TYR A 13 28.76 -14.70 -4.22
CA TYR A 13 28.83 -15.10 -5.64
C TYR A 13 27.72 -14.51 -6.50
N LEU A 14 26.75 -13.80 -5.92
CA LEU A 14 25.66 -13.17 -6.67
C LEU A 14 26.10 -11.82 -7.25
N PRO A 15 25.62 -11.46 -8.46
CA PRO A 15 25.78 -10.10 -8.99
C PRO A 15 25.13 -9.06 -8.07
N GLN A 16 25.66 -7.83 -8.07
CA GLN A 16 25.19 -6.73 -7.21
C GLN A 16 23.67 -6.50 -7.28
N GLN A 17 23.07 -6.60 -8.48
CA GLN A 17 21.61 -6.49 -8.64
C GLN A 17 20.84 -7.57 -7.87
N LYS A 18 21.35 -8.79 -7.84
CA LYS A 18 20.71 -9.91 -7.12
C LYS A 18 20.98 -9.86 -5.63
N GLN A 19 22.08 -9.25 -5.20
CA GLN A 19 22.31 -8.96 -3.78
C GLN A 19 21.26 -7.97 -3.24
N GLN A 20 20.91 -6.95 -4.02
CA GLN A 20 19.87 -5.99 -3.65
C GLN A 20 18.50 -6.68 -3.51
N GLU A 21 18.13 -7.53 -4.48
CA GLU A 21 16.87 -8.29 -4.42
C GLU A 21 16.79 -9.20 -3.18
N VAL A 22 17.92 -9.76 -2.74
CA VAL A 22 17.99 -10.55 -1.51
C VAL A 22 17.80 -9.69 -0.26
N LEU A 23 18.34 -8.46 -0.24
CA LEU A 23 18.08 -7.50 0.85
C LEU A 23 16.60 -7.13 0.91
N ASP A 24 16.00 -6.77 -0.23
CA ASP A 24 14.58 -6.43 -0.32
C ASP A 24 13.70 -7.60 0.18
N PHE A 25 14.09 -8.84 -0.14
CA PHE A 25 13.36 -10.02 0.33
C PHE A 25 13.50 -10.23 1.85
N ILE A 26 14.67 -9.96 2.43
CA ILE A 26 14.86 -10.04 3.88
C ILE A 26 14.02 -8.97 4.59
N GLU A 27 13.99 -7.75 4.08
CA GLU A 27 13.14 -6.67 4.60
C GLU A 27 11.65 -7.02 4.51
N PHE A 28 11.22 -7.60 3.38
CA PHE A 28 9.87 -8.10 3.21
C PHE A 28 9.53 -9.18 4.24
N LEU A 29 10.43 -10.13 4.47
CA LEU A 29 10.22 -11.18 5.48
C LEU A 29 10.15 -10.60 6.90
N ALA A 30 11.03 -9.66 7.25
CA ALA A 30 11.02 -8.99 8.54
C ALA A 30 9.72 -8.21 8.78
N SER A 31 9.24 -7.52 7.74
CA SER A 31 7.96 -6.80 7.74
C SER A 31 6.77 -7.76 7.92
N LYS A 32 6.84 -8.94 7.30
CA LYS A 32 5.79 -9.97 7.39
C LYS A 32 5.78 -10.70 8.73
N SER A 33 6.93 -10.90 9.38
CA SER A 33 7.03 -11.58 10.67
C SER A 33 6.65 -10.72 11.87
N GLY A 34 6.25 -9.46 11.67
CA GLY A 34 5.91 -8.53 12.76
C GLY A 34 7.10 -8.22 13.66
N THR A 35 8.30 -8.62 13.26
CA THR A 35 9.57 -8.22 13.87
C THR A 35 9.99 -6.91 13.24
N GLU A 36 9.15 -5.90 13.43
CA GLU A 36 9.59 -4.52 13.39
C GLU A 36 10.64 -4.38 14.49
N SER A 37 11.90 -4.55 14.13
CA SER A 37 13.01 -4.07 14.93
C SER A 37 12.83 -2.56 15.05
N THR A 38 12.25 -2.21 16.18
CA THR A 38 12.13 -0.91 16.82
C THR A 38 13.21 0.09 16.38
N GLU A 39 12.94 0.86 15.33
CA GLU A 39 13.55 2.18 15.16
C GLU A 39 12.51 3.15 14.58
N MET A 40 11.81 3.79 15.54
CA MET A 40 11.34 5.18 15.49
C MET A 40 10.80 5.70 14.15
N ILE A 41 9.51 5.44 13.91
CA ILE A 41 8.64 6.49 13.36
C ILE A 41 7.46 6.59 14.33
N PRO A 42 7.13 7.77 14.90
CA PRO A 42 5.90 7.92 15.64
C PRO A 42 4.75 7.79 14.64
N ASN A 43 4.28 6.57 14.40
CA ASN A 43 2.99 6.29 13.80
C ASN A 43 1.90 6.66 14.81
N ASN A 44 1.81 7.95 15.15
CA ASN A 44 0.57 8.53 15.66
C ASN A 44 -0.29 8.95 14.47
N ILE A 45 -0.53 7.97 13.59
CA ILE A 45 -1.66 8.04 12.67
C ILE A 45 -2.32 6.70 12.90
N GLU A 46 -3.35 6.71 13.74
CA GLU A 46 -4.44 5.76 13.62
C GLU A 46 -4.91 5.85 12.16
N LYS A 47 -4.25 5.10 11.26
CA LYS A 47 -4.78 4.87 9.93
C LYS A 47 -6.00 4.02 10.19
N GLU A 48 -7.15 4.67 10.29
CA GLU A 48 -8.43 4.01 10.07
C GLU A 48 -8.21 3.09 8.88
N SER A 49 -8.50 1.80 9.08
CA SER A 49 -8.36 0.79 8.05
C SER A 49 -9.46 1.00 7.01
N ILE A 50 -9.34 2.05 6.21
CA ILE A 50 -10.30 2.41 5.18
C ILE A 50 -10.12 1.39 4.06
N SER A 51 -11.17 0.62 3.76
CA SER A 51 -11.12 -0.34 2.66
C SER A 51 -10.95 0.40 1.34
N ALA A 52 -10.16 -0.17 0.42
CA ALA A 52 -10.05 0.35 -0.94
C ALA A 52 -11.43 0.48 -1.62
N ARG A 53 -12.38 -0.39 -1.25
CA ARG A 53 -13.78 -0.30 -1.69
C ARG A 53 -14.46 0.97 -1.20
N ASP A 54 -14.22 1.39 0.04
CA ASP A 54 -14.84 2.58 0.63
C ASP A 54 -14.33 3.85 -0.06
N VAL A 55 -13.04 3.87 -0.43
CA VAL A 55 -12.45 4.97 -1.21
C VAL A 55 -13.06 5.03 -2.62
N LEU A 56 -13.24 3.88 -3.26
CA LEU A 56 -13.79 3.81 -4.63
C LEU A 56 -15.30 4.11 -4.68
N ASN A 57 -16.06 3.79 -3.63
CA ASN A 57 -17.49 4.08 -3.57
C ASN A 57 -17.80 5.58 -3.74
N LYS A 58 -16.91 6.48 -3.31
CA LYS A 58 -17.06 7.94 -3.51
C LYS A 58 -17.09 8.33 -5.01
N TRP A 59 -16.49 7.52 -5.86
CA TRP A 59 -16.37 7.77 -7.30
C TRP A 59 -17.40 7.00 -8.13
N ALA A 60 -18.15 6.09 -7.51
CA ALA A 60 -19.20 5.34 -8.19
C ALA A 60 -20.31 6.30 -8.67
N GLY A 61 -20.63 6.27 -9.97
CA GLY A 61 -21.66 7.12 -10.58
C GLY A 61 -21.18 8.51 -11.01
N ILE A 62 -19.92 8.88 -10.76
CA ILE A 62 -19.32 10.11 -11.31
C ILE A 62 -18.71 9.77 -12.68
N MET A 63 -19.49 9.93 -13.74
CA MET A 63 -19.05 9.73 -15.13
C MET A 63 -19.15 11.04 -15.90
N GLU A 64 -18.11 11.37 -16.68
CA GLU A 64 -18.07 12.59 -17.51
C GLU A 64 -18.88 12.43 -18.80
N ASP A 65 -18.96 11.22 -19.35
CA ASP A 65 -19.77 10.85 -20.53
C ASP A 65 -20.93 9.91 -20.12
N GLY A 66 -21.57 10.25 -19.00
CA GLY A 66 -22.69 9.49 -18.45
C GLY A 66 -24.03 9.80 -19.13
N PRO A 67 -25.14 9.16 -18.68
CA PRO A 67 -26.48 9.53 -19.11
C PRO A 67 -26.71 11.04 -18.96
N ALA A 68 -27.47 11.65 -19.88
CA ALA A 68 -27.82 13.08 -19.80
C ALA A 68 -28.58 13.45 -18.52
N ASP A 69 -29.18 12.45 -17.85
CA ASP A 69 -29.77 12.60 -16.53
C ASP A 69 -28.68 12.64 -15.44
N LEU A 70 -28.50 13.83 -14.86
CA LEU A 70 -27.48 14.09 -13.84
C LEU A 70 -27.94 13.70 -12.43
N SER A 71 -29.16 13.20 -12.25
CA SER A 71 -29.70 12.78 -10.95
C SER A 71 -28.92 11.62 -10.31
N THR A 72 -28.18 10.86 -11.13
CA THR A 72 -27.33 9.74 -10.67
C THR A 72 -25.89 10.16 -10.39
N ASN A 73 -25.50 11.41 -10.68
CA ASN A 73 -24.16 11.91 -10.44
C ASN A 73 -24.12 12.61 -9.06
N PRO A 74 -23.59 11.94 -8.02
CA PRO A 74 -23.60 12.49 -6.66
C PRO A 74 -22.83 13.81 -6.56
N LYS A 75 -21.83 14.04 -7.43
CA LYS A 75 -21.07 15.29 -7.50
C LYS A 75 -21.92 16.45 -8.03
N TYR A 76 -22.86 16.19 -8.93
CA TYR A 76 -23.73 17.22 -9.48
C TYR A 76 -24.80 17.67 -8.46
N MET A 77 -25.16 16.79 -7.53
CA MET A 77 -26.11 17.08 -6.45
C MET A 77 -25.47 17.79 -5.24
N GLU A 78 -24.14 18.00 -5.24
CA GLU A 78 -23.42 18.64 -4.15
C GLU A 78 -23.76 20.15 -4.08
N GLY A 79 -24.28 20.61 -2.95
CA GLY A 79 -24.68 22.01 -2.74
C GLY A 79 -26.14 22.34 -3.10
N TYR A 80 -26.89 21.42 -3.70
CA TYR A 80 -28.33 21.60 -3.90
C TYR A 80 -29.07 21.57 -2.55
N GLY A 81 -29.87 22.60 -2.27
CA GLY A 81 -30.68 22.69 -1.05
C GLY A 81 -29.95 23.19 0.20
N GLN A 82 -28.71 23.66 0.07
CA GLN A 82 -28.05 24.42 1.14
C GLN A 82 -28.57 25.87 1.09
N ALA A 83 -29.35 26.25 2.09
CA ALA A 83 -29.91 27.59 2.30
C ALA A 83 -29.08 28.40 3.30
#